data_AF-A0A803W7I6-F1
#
_entry.id   AF-A0A803W7I6-F1
#
_cell.length_a   1.000
_cell.length_b   1.000
_cell.length_c   1.000
_cell.angle_alpha   90.00
_cell.angle_beta   90.00
_cell.angle_gamma   90.00
#
_symmetry.space_group_name_H-M   'P 1'
#
loop_
_entity.id
_entity.type
_entity.pdbx_description
1 polymer ?
#
loop_
_entity_poly.entity_id
_entity_poly.type
_entity_poly.pdbx_seq_one_letter_code
_entity_poly.pdbx_strand_id
1 'polypeptide(L)'
;MMGGVLEIRREDILKMDIPPPPFLSRPEDLWTEEEKKISDEYEKKIKELNEGKEEYRQFLRNEWNKIAASIKETTQKFDEIVLKLSEKKLKTDMVIYQEELKILNFIYTLLLDEELDTREAGLHKFLTKKKKEKVKSFLSHLQSLELGFIKQFAEIPGDLLEELLQLYKQRPETPKKETLLDTANPYVKESAEDYQDALALLMKAMDELDSPEHMPSGLNRSMWKRFCLARRNKMKSEELVKWKVLALGEMKACHRRRVEENEKMKSELENTFQELTRLKEEKMKLQQNVTVQFLLKQGQVELESTRIPEYSDAVLIDRSVVEELNCSLAAQGEKKINAMVEYKDFSKGIIQLEWEHKKMKMQIQDLKEKARDIVILPISKNCQMGRLEIEPWGQILQFNPNIRRKFKTYALLNLHLYCCSTKCLF
;
A
#
# COMPACT_ATOMS: atom_id res chain seq x y z
N MET A 1 -10.17 -70.97 -54.56
CA MET A 1 -10.34 -69.84 -55.50
C MET A 1 -9.03 -69.09 -55.55
N MET A 2 -8.46 -69.01 -56.75
CA MET A 2 -7.11 -68.53 -57.02
C MET A 2 -7.02 -67.03 -56.71
N GLY A 3 -6.25 -66.65 -55.69
CA GLY A 3 -5.83 -65.26 -55.47
C GLY A 3 -4.83 -64.86 -56.55
N GLY A 4 -5.33 -64.66 -57.78
CA GLY A 4 -4.54 -64.13 -58.88
C GLY A 4 -4.20 -62.67 -58.61
N VAL A 5 -3.02 -62.42 -58.08
CA VAL A 5 -2.41 -61.08 -58.08
C VAL A 5 -1.67 -60.97 -59.40
N LEU A 6 -2.23 -60.20 -60.35
CA LEU A 6 -1.69 -60.03 -61.70
C LEU A 6 -0.45 -59.12 -61.77
N GLU A 7 -0.13 -58.42 -60.68
CA GLU A 7 1.04 -57.55 -60.58
C GLU A 7 1.95 -58.08 -59.48
N ILE A 8 3.15 -58.53 -59.83
CA ILE A 8 4.21 -58.83 -58.86
C ILE A 8 4.42 -57.54 -58.05
N ARG A 9 4.01 -57.54 -56.78
CA ARG A 9 4.20 -56.37 -55.93
C ARG A 9 5.67 -56.32 -55.58
N ARG A 10 6.24 -55.12 -55.46
CA ARG A 10 7.65 -54.97 -55.05
C ARG A 10 7.96 -55.63 -53.70
N GLU A 11 6.94 -55.83 -52.87
CA GLU A 11 6.97 -56.59 -51.61
C GLU A 11 7.28 -58.08 -51.77
N ASP A 12 6.97 -58.67 -52.92
CA ASP A 12 7.14 -60.10 -53.18
C ASP A 12 8.62 -60.46 -53.36
N ILE A 13 9.46 -59.50 -53.78
CA ILE A 13 10.92 -59.65 -53.90
C ILE A 13 11.56 -60.03 -52.56
N LEU A 14 11.00 -59.56 -51.43
CA LEU A 14 11.48 -59.89 -50.09
C LEU A 14 11.18 -61.35 -49.68
N LYS A 15 10.13 -61.95 -50.25
CA LYS A 15 9.65 -63.31 -49.94
C LYS A 15 10.17 -64.37 -50.91
N MET A 16 10.80 -63.96 -52.01
CA MET A 16 11.43 -64.88 -52.95
C MET A 16 12.73 -65.43 -52.37
N ASP A 17 12.87 -66.76 -52.38
CA ASP A 17 14.10 -67.47 -52.01
C ASP A 17 14.46 -68.44 -53.15
N ILE A 18 15.71 -68.44 -53.58
CA ILE A 18 16.19 -69.32 -54.66
C ILE A 18 16.73 -70.60 -54.01
N PRO A 19 16.13 -71.78 -54.26
CA PRO A 19 16.53 -73.02 -53.60
C PRO A 19 17.97 -73.39 -53.98
N PRO A 20 18.78 -73.88 -53.02
CA PRO A 20 20.16 -74.25 -53.28
C PRO A 20 20.26 -75.45 -54.25
N PRO A 21 21.13 -75.37 -55.26
CA PRO A 21 21.47 -76.52 -56.10
C PRO A 21 21.86 -77.75 -55.25
N PRO A 22 21.38 -78.96 -55.58
CA PRO A 22 21.58 -80.17 -54.78
C PRO A 22 23.04 -80.53 -54.49
N PHE A 23 23.97 -80.14 -55.37
CA PHE A 23 25.39 -80.48 -55.30
C PHE A 23 26.22 -79.56 -54.39
N LEU A 24 25.70 -78.42 -53.95
CA LEU A 24 26.37 -77.51 -52.98
C LEU A 24 26.62 -78.16 -51.60
N SER A 25 26.00 -79.31 -51.33
CA SER A 25 26.23 -80.12 -50.13
C SER A 25 27.48 -81.02 -50.22
N ARG A 26 28.11 -81.13 -51.40
CA ARG A 26 29.30 -81.94 -51.67
C ARG A 26 30.56 -81.06 -51.77
N PRO A 27 31.76 -81.56 -51.39
CA PRO A 27 33.01 -80.78 -51.43
C PRO A 27 33.35 -80.25 -52.83
N GLU A 28 33.88 -79.03 -52.92
CA GLU A 28 34.23 -78.31 -54.16
C GLU A 28 35.20 -79.07 -55.10
N ASP A 29 36.01 -79.96 -54.54
CA ASP A 29 37.02 -80.75 -55.27
C ASP A 29 36.41 -81.79 -56.22
N LEU A 30 35.12 -82.12 -56.08
CA LEU A 30 34.40 -83.12 -56.87
C LEU A 30 33.48 -82.52 -57.94
N TRP A 31 33.49 -81.19 -58.10
CA TRP A 31 32.59 -80.51 -59.02
C TRP A 31 33.09 -80.60 -60.46
N THR A 32 32.22 -81.02 -61.36
CA THR A 32 32.43 -80.94 -62.81
C THR A 32 32.45 -79.48 -63.28
N GLU A 33 33.08 -79.18 -64.44
CA GLU A 33 33.12 -77.81 -64.97
C GLU A 33 31.73 -77.22 -65.24
N GLU A 34 30.73 -78.07 -65.51
CA GLU A 34 29.33 -77.68 -65.69
C GLU A 34 28.66 -77.34 -64.35
N GLU A 35 28.94 -78.09 -63.27
CA GLU A 35 28.46 -77.81 -61.91
C GLU A 35 29.05 -76.50 -61.34
N LYS A 36 30.32 -76.19 -61.68
CA LYS A 36 30.95 -74.90 -61.36
C LYS A 36 30.21 -73.72 -62.02
N LYS A 37 29.86 -73.84 -63.30
CA LYS A 37 29.07 -72.81 -64.01
C LYS A 37 27.67 -72.63 -63.40
N ILE A 38 27.01 -73.72 -63.00
CA ILE A 38 25.68 -73.66 -62.36
C ILE A 38 25.77 -73.00 -60.97
N SER A 39 26.86 -73.21 -60.23
CA SER A 39 27.12 -72.52 -58.96
C SER A 39 27.35 -71.01 -59.17
N ASP A 40 28.16 -70.64 -60.15
CA ASP A 40 28.43 -69.22 -60.48
C ASP A 40 27.15 -68.48 -60.89
N GLU A 41 26.29 -69.13 -61.70
CA GLU A 41 24.99 -68.58 -62.08
C GLU A 41 24.00 -68.51 -60.90
N TYR A 42 24.03 -69.48 -59.99
CA TYR A 42 23.22 -69.47 -58.77
C TYR A 42 23.65 -68.33 -57.82
N GLU A 43 24.95 -68.17 -57.60
CA GLU A 43 25.49 -67.05 -56.82
C GLU A 43 25.14 -65.70 -57.43
N LYS A 44 25.23 -65.57 -58.76
CA LYS A 44 24.85 -64.35 -59.46
C LYS A 44 23.38 -64.02 -59.26
N LYS A 45 22.48 -65.01 -59.39
CA LYS A 45 21.03 -64.83 -59.14
C LYS A 45 20.73 -64.49 -57.68
N ILE A 46 21.47 -65.05 -56.71
CA ILE A 46 21.35 -64.66 -55.29
C ILE A 46 21.81 -63.21 -55.08
N LYS A 47 22.93 -62.82 -55.68
CA LYS A 47 23.46 -61.44 -55.58
C LYS A 47 22.44 -60.44 -56.14
N GLU A 48 21.92 -60.69 -57.35
CA GLU A 48 20.88 -59.86 -57.99
C GLU A 48 19.60 -59.81 -57.15
N LEU A 49 19.16 -60.94 -56.57
CA LEU A 49 17.99 -60.98 -55.68
C LEU A 49 18.23 -60.19 -54.38
N ASN A 50 19.41 -60.30 -53.77
CA ASN A 50 19.77 -59.57 -52.56
C ASN A 50 19.91 -58.07 -52.82
N GLU A 51 20.47 -57.68 -53.96
CA GLU A 51 20.53 -56.29 -54.42
C GLU A 51 19.11 -55.72 -54.59
N GLY A 52 18.21 -56.44 -55.27
CA GLY A 52 16.80 -56.03 -55.39
C GLY A 52 16.06 -55.96 -54.04
N LYS A 53 16.32 -56.88 -53.11
CA LYS A 53 15.80 -56.83 -51.72
C LYS A 53 16.32 -55.62 -50.95
N GLU A 54 17.57 -55.21 -51.18
CA GLU A 54 18.18 -54.06 -50.50
C GLU A 54 17.71 -52.73 -51.11
N GLU A 55 17.59 -52.64 -52.43
CA GLU A 55 16.99 -51.49 -53.12
C GLU A 55 15.55 -51.24 -52.64
N TYR A 56 14.75 -52.29 -52.51
CA TYR A 56 13.39 -52.16 -52.00
C TYR A 56 13.34 -51.76 -50.52
N ARG A 57 14.25 -52.31 -49.69
CA ARG A 57 14.41 -51.86 -48.29
C ARG A 57 14.80 -50.39 -48.21
N GLN A 58 15.70 -49.93 -49.07
CA GLN A 58 16.14 -48.54 -49.12
C GLN A 58 15.01 -47.61 -49.59
N PHE A 59 14.21 -48.05 -50.57
CA PHE A 59 12.99 -47.34 -51.00
C PHE A 59 12.00 -47.17 -49.83
N LEU A 60 11.71 -48.25 -49.09
CA LEU A 60 10.82 -48.19 -47.91
C LEU A 60 11.37 -47.29 -46.81
N ARG A 61 12.69 -47.32 -46.55
CA ARG A 61 13.35 -46.42 -45.60
C ARG A 61 13.20 -44.95 -46.01
N ASN A 62 13.36 -44.65 -47.30
CA ASN A 62 13.21 -43.29 -47.82
C ASN A 62 11.76 -42.79 -47.69
N GLU A 63 10.78 -43.61 -48.06
CA GLU A 63 9.36 -43.27 -47.89
C GLU A 63 8.99 -43.10 -46.40
N TRP A 64 9.48 -43.98 -45.53
CA TRP A 64 9.29 -43.86 -44.09
C TRP A 64 9.90 -42.56 -43.54
N ASN A 65 11.13 -42.24 -43.91
CA ASN A 65 11.79 -41.00 -43.52
C ASN A 65 11.04 -39.75 -44.02
N LYS A 66 10.53 -39.79 -45.26
CA LYS A 66 9.76 -38.70 -45.85
C LYS A 66 8.43 -38.48 -45.12
N ILE A 67 7.70 -39.55 -44.81
CA ILE A 67 6.46 -39.49 -44.04
C ILE A 67 6.75 -39.00 -42.61
N ALA A 68 7.78 -39.53 -41.96
CA ALA A 68 8.18 -39.11 -40.62
C ALA A 68 8.56 -37.62 -40.56
N ALA A 69 9.31 -37.13 -41.56
CA ALA A 69 9.64 -35.71 -41.69
C ALA A 69 8.40 -34.85 -41.92
N SER A 70 7.48 -35.28 -42.79
CA SER A 70 6.22 -34.59 -43.04
C SER A 70 5.34 -34.52 -41.80
N ILE A 71 5.24 -35.60 -41.01
CA ILE A 71 4.48 -35.62 -39.74
C ILE A 71 5.12 -34.65 -38.74
N LYS A 72 6.45 -34.69 -38.60
CA LYS A 72 7.16 -33.78 -37.69
C LYS A 72 6.91 -32.31 -38.05
N GLU A 73 6.98 -31.98 -39.33
CA GLU A 73 6.74 -30.61 -39.80
C GLU A 73 5.28 -30.18 -39.58
N THR A 74 4.30 -31.05 -39.85
CA THR A 74 2.88 -30.72 -39.62
C THR A 74 2.56 -30.59 -38.14
N THR A 75 3.12 -31.44 -37.27
CA THR A 75 2.99 -31.31 -35.81
C THR A 75 3.58 -30.00 -35.32
N GLN A 76 4.80 -29.65 -35.76
CA GLN A 76 5.42 -28.38 -35.37
C GLN A 76 4.59 -27.16 -35.81
N LYS A 77 4.09 -27.16 -37.05
CA LYS A 77 3.20 -26.09 -37.55
C LYS A 77 1.90 -26.01 -36.74
N PHE A 78 1.33 -27.15 -36.38
CA PHE A 78 0.12 -27.18 -35.55
C PHE A 78 0.39 -26.60 -34.15
N ASP A 79 1.47 -27.03 -33.50
CA ASP A 79 1.86 -26.53 -32.18
C ASP A 79 2.11 -25.02 -32.20
N GLU A 80 2.78 -24.49 -33.23
CA GLU A 80 2.97 -23.06 -33.41
C GLU A 80 1.64 -22.30 -33.55
N ILE A 81 0.67 -22.85 -34.28
CA ILE A 81 -0.65 -22.24 -34.43
C ILE A 81 -1.40 -22.26 -33.09
N VAL A 82 -1.36 -23.37 -32.36
CA VAL A 82 -2.01 -23.49 -31.04
C VAL A 82 -1.38 -22.53 -30.04
N LEU A 83 -0.06 -22.37 -30.03
CA LEU A 83 0.64 -21.39 -29.20
C LEU A 83 0.24 -19.95 -29.54
N LYS A 84 0.20 -19.59 -30.83
CA LYS A 84 -0.26 -18.26 -31.26
C LYS A 84 -1.71 -18.00 -30.86
N LEU A 85 -2.57 -19.02 -30.95
CA LEU A 85 -3.97 -18.93 -30.56
C LEU A 85 -4.12 -18.79 -29.04
N SER A 86 -3.34 -19.55 -28.25
CA SER A 86 -3.38 -19.47 -26.79
C SER A 86 -2.87 -18.12 -26.29
N GLU A 87 -1.80 -17.58 -26.86
CA GLU A 87 -1.35 -16.21 -26.59
C GLU A 87 -2.42 -15.18 -26.91
N LYS A 88 -3.09 -15.32 -28.07
CA LYS A 88 -4.17 -14.41 -28.46
C LYS A 88 -5.36 -14.51 -27.51
N LYS A 89 -5.71 -15.72 -27.05
CA LYS A 89 -6.75 -15.93 -26.06
C LYS A 89 -6.39 -15.24 -24.74
N LEU A 90 -5.19 -15.49 -24.20
CA LEU A 90 -4.74 -14.88 -22.96
C LEU A 90 -4.72 -13.34 -23.02
N LYS A 91 -4.27 -12.76 -24.15
CA LYS A 91 -4.32 -11.30 -24.36
C LYS A 91 -5.75 -10.77 -24.41
N THR A 92 -6.66 -11.48 -25.09
CA THR A 92 -8.07 -11.10 -25.15
C THR A 92 -8.71 -11.18 -23.77
N ASP A 93 -8.53 -12.28 -23.05
CA ASP A 93 -9.07 -12.48 -21.69
C ASP A 93 -8.53 -11.41 -20.73
N MET A 94 -7.24 -11.08 -20.80
CA MET A 94 -6.63 -10.00 -20.01
C MET A 94 -7.33 -8.65 -20.26
N VAL A 95 -7.62 -8.30 -21.51
CA VAL A 95 -8.33 -7.05 -21.86
C VAL A 95 -9.78 -7.10 -21.39
N ILE A 96 -10.47 -8.24 -21.53
CA ILE A 96 -11.84 -8.41 -21.02
C ILE A 96 -11.86 -8.16 -19.51
N TYR A 97 -11.02 -8.84 -18.74
CA TYR A 97 -10.95 -8.64 -17.28
C TYR A 97 -10.56 -7.21 -16.90
N GLN A 98 -9.72 -6.56 -17.70
CA GLN A 98 -9.38 -5.16 -17.50
C GLN A 98 -10.62 -4.25 -17.62
N GLU A 99 -11.40 -4.42 -18.69
CA GLU A 99 -12.63 -3.64 -18.91
C GLU A 99 -13.72 -3.99 -17.90
N GLU A 100 -13.88 -5.26 -17.54
CA GLU A 100 -14.82 -5.68 -16.49
C GLU A 100 -14.49 -5.02 -15.14
N LEU A 101 -13.21 -4.96 -14.77
CA LEU A 101 -12.79 -4.28 -13.55
C LEU A 101 -13.06 -2.77 -13.62
N LYS A 102 -12.86 -2.12 -14.77
CA LYS A 102 -13.22 -0.71 -14.95
C LYS A 102 -14.71 -0.48 -14.79
N ILE A 103 -15.55 -1.32 -15.39
CA ILE A 103 -17.00 -1.26 -15.27
C ILE A 103 -17.40 -1.40 -13.79
N LEU A 104 -16.84 -2.37 -13.07
CA LEU A 104 -17.10 -2.55 -11.65
C LEU A 104 -16.69 -1.33 -10.82
N ASN A 105 -15.52 -0.76 -11.09
CA ASN A 105 -15.06 0.45 -10.40
C ASN A 105 -15.96 1.66 -10.69
N PHE A 106 -16.44 1.82 -11.92
CA PHE A 106 -17.39 2.88 -12.26
C PHE A 106 -18.73 2.68 -11.57
N ILE A 107 -19.28 1.47 -11.56
CA ILE A 107 -20.51 1.15 -10.84
C ILE A 107 -20.34 1.47 -9.35
N TYR A 108 -19.23 1.05 -8.74
CA TYR A 108 -18.94 1.35 -7.33
C TYR A 108 -18.87 2.86 -7.07
N THR A 109 -18.20 3.61 -7.94
CA THR A 109 -18.08 5.08 -7.81
C THR A 109 -19.44 5.76 -7.95
N LEU A 110 -20.28 5.32 -8.90
CA LEU A 110 -21.63 5.84 -9.10
C LEU A 110 -22.53 5.56 -7.89
N LEU A 111 -22.49 4.34 -7.36
CA LEU A 111 -23.25 3.97 -6.15
C LEU A 111 -22.84 4.83 -4.95
N LEU A 112 -21.54 5.10 -4.81
CA LEU A 112 -21.03 5.93 -3.74
C LEU A 112 -21.43 7.40 -3.90
N ASP A 113 -21.44 7.93 -5.13
CA ASP A 113 -21.95 9.29 -5.43
C ASP A 113 -23.45 9.40 -5.13
N GLU A 114 -24.26 8.39 -5.50
CA GLU A 114 -25.69 8.32 -5.15
C GLU A 114 -25.93 8.25 -3.63
N GLU A 115 -25.11 7.49 -2.90
CA GLU A 115 -25.18 7.43 -1.43
C GLU A 115 -24.87 8.81 -0.81
N LEU A 116 -23.84 9.49 -1.30
CA LEU A 116 -23.50 10.85 -0.86
C LEU A 116 -24.61 11.85 -1.18
N ASP A 117 -25.23 11.75 -2.36
CA ASP A 117 -26.36 12.59 -2.77
C ASP A 117 -27.59 12.39 -1.89
N THR A 118 -27.96 11.15 -1.61
CA THR A 118 -29.10 10.85 -0.73
C THR A 118 -28.86 11.35 0.69
N ARG A 119 -27.63 11.22 1.18
CA ARG A 119 -27.24 11.73 2.51
C ARG A 119 -27.23 13.26 2.55
N GLU A 120 -26.69 13.93 1.53
CA GLU A 120 -26.71 15.40 1.42
C GLU A 120 -28.16 15.92 1.39
N ALA A 121 -29.03 15.31 0.57
CA ALA A 121 -30.44 15.66 0.50
C ALA A 121 -31.16 15.44 1.85
N GLY A 122 -30.84 14.35 2.55
CA GLY A 122 -31.34 14.04 3.89
C GLY A 122 -30.98 15.12 4.91
N LEU A 123 -29.69 15.50 4.99
CA LEU A 123 -29.22 16.56 5.88
C LEU A 123 -29.80 17.92 5.52
N HIS A 124 -29.90 18.25 4.23
CA HIS A 124 -30.52 19.48 3.77
C HIS A 124 -32.01 19.55 4.16
N LYS A 125 -32.74 18.43 4.03
CA LYS A 125 -34.13 18.31 4.47
C LYS A 125 -34.26 18.46 5.99
N PHE A 126 -33.35 17.86 6.76
CA PHE A 126 -33.33 18.01 8.22
C PHE A 126 -33.07 19.45 8.64
N LEU A 127 -32.07 20.10 8.03
CA LEU A 127 -31.70 21.49 8.28
C LEU A 127 -32.83 22.46 7.93
N THR A 128 -33.49 22.28 6.79
CA THR A 128 -34.66 23.08 6.40
C THR A 128 -35.85 22.86 7.32
N LYS A 129 -36.09 21.63 7.80
CA LYS A 129 -37.14 21.31 8.78
C LYS A 129 -36.87 22.03 10.11
N LYS A 130 -35.66 21.92 10.65
CA LYS A 130 -35.25 22.59 11.91
C LYS A 130 -35.34 24.11 11.83
N LYS A 131 -34.91 24.72 10.71
CA LYS A 131 -35.10 26.16 10.47
C LYS A 131 -36.58 26.56 10.46
N LYS A 132 -37.45 25.78 9.82
CA LYS A 132 -38.91 26.02 9.81
C LYS A 132 -39.53 25.87 11.19
N GLU A 133 -39.11 24.88 11.99
CA GLU A 133 -39.57 24.70 13.37
C GLU A 133 -39.19 25.90 14.25
N LYS A 134 -37.97 26.43 14.11
CA LYS A 134 -37.53 27.65 14.80
C LYS A 134 -38.43 28.85 14.47
N VAL A 135 -38.73 29.06 13.18
CA VAL A 135 -39.60 30.15 12.73
C VAL A 135 -41.04 29.96 13.20
N LYS A 136 -41.58 28.73 13.14
CA LYS A 136 -42.93 28.41 13.63
C LYS A 136 -43.08 28.62 15.13
N SER A 137 -42.09 28.21 15.91
CA SER A 137 -42.07 28.45 17.36
C SER A 137 -42.12 29.95 17.67
N PHE A 138 -41.37 30.76 16.92
CA PHE A 138 -41.39 32.21 17.06
C PHE A 138 -42.73 32.83 16.63
N LEU A 139 -43.31 32.41 15.51
CA LEU A 139 -44.60 32.90 15.02
C LEU A 139 -45.77 32.51 15.94
N SER A 140 -45.80 31.29 16.45
CA SER A 140 -46.81 30.83 17.41
C SER A 140 -46.76 31.62 18.71
N HIS A 141 -45.56 32.04 19.14
CA HIS A 141 -45.40 32.90 20.30
C HIS A 141 -45.95 34.32 20.02
N LEU A 142 -45.66 34.90 18.87
CA LEU A 142 -46.24 36.20 18.48
C LEU A 142 -47.78 36.15 18.42
N GLN A 143 -48.35 35.08 17.87
CA GLN A 143 -49.79 34.90 17.79
C GLN A 143 -50.45 34.73 19.17
N SER A 144 -49.80 34.04 20.11
CA SER A 144 -50.33 33.89 21.47
C SER A 144 -50.28 35.18 22.27
N LEU A 145 -49.31 36.05 22.00
CA LEU A 145 -49.26 37.41 22.54
C LEU A 145 -50.40 38.28 21.98
N GLU A 146 -50.65 38.23 20.67
CA GLU A 146 -51.78 38.94 20.05
C GLU A 146 -53.13 38.43 20.56
N LEU A 147 -53.32 37.12 20.71
CA LEU A 147 -54.54 36.54 21.29
C LEU A 147 -54.70 36.89 22.78
N GLY A 148 -53.60 36.96 23.53
CA GLY A 148 -53.60 37.41 24.92
C GLY A 148 -54.05 38.86 25.05
N PHE A 149 -53.57 39.73 24.17
CA PHE A 149 -54.01 41.11 24.06
C PHE A 149 -55.51 41.19 23.75
N ILE A 150 -55.99 40.50 22.71
CA ILE A 150 -57.41 40.51 22.33
C ILE A 150 -58.32 40.07 23.49
N LYS A 151 -57.92 39.05 24.27
CA LYS A 151 -58.70 38.58 25.43
C LYS A 151 -58.79 39.60 26.57
N GLN A 152 -57.74 40.40 26.78
CA GLN A 152 -57.76 41.44 27.83
C GLN A 152 -58.69 42.61 27.49
N PHE A 153 -59.01 42.80 26.22
CA PHE A 153 -59.85 43.89 25.71
C PHE A 153 -61.18 43.41 25.13
N ALA A 154 -61.63 42.20 25.51
CA ALA A 154 -62.85 41.58 25.00
C ALA A 154 -64.15 42.36 25.35
N GLU A 155 -64.09 43.28 26.31
CA GLU A 155 -65.21 44.13 26.74
C GLU A 155 -65.39 45.40 25.87
N ILE A 156 -64.45 45.69 24.96
CA ILE A 156 -64.43 46.89 24.12
C ILE A 156 -65.19 46.65 22.79
N PRO A 157 -65.97 47.62 22.26
CA PRO A 157 -66.60 47.51 20.95
C PRO A 157 -65.59 47.21 19.82
N GLY A 158 -65.98 46.36 18.86
CA GLY A 158 -65.08 45.82 17.82
C GLY A 158 -64.31 46.86 17.01
N ASP A 159 -64.93 48.00 16.69
CA ASP A 159 -64.31 49.06 15.88
C ASP A 159 -63.13 49.75 16.62
N LEU A 160 -63.24 49.91 17.94
CA LEU A 160 -62.18 50.46 18.80
C LEU A 160 -61.08 49.43 19.07
N LEU A 161 -61.43 48.15 19.13
CA LEU A 161 -60.46 47.05 19.28
C LEU A 161 -59.55 46.96 18.05
N GLU A 162 -60.09 47.18 16.85
CA GLU A 162 -59.33 47.18 15.60
C GLU A 162 -58.36 48.36 15.52
N GLU A 163 -58.78 49.56 15.96
CA GLU A 163 -57.91 50.74 16.09
C GLU A 163 -56.79 50.53 17.12
N LEU A 164 -57.11 49.94 18.28
CA LEU A 164 -56.12 49.58 19.32
C LEU A 164 -55.13 48.52 18.83
N LEU A 165 -55.56 47.55 18.02
CA LEU A 165 -54.67 46.57 17.40
C LEU A 165 -53.73 47.20 16.37
N GLN A 166 -54.19 48.20 15.62
CA GLN A 166 -53.33 48.96 14.71
C GLN A 166 -52.28 49.78 15.47
N LEU A 167 -52.68 50.43 16.56
CA LEU A 167 -51.75 51.17 17.44
C LEU A 167 -50.75 50.24 18.14
N TYR A 168 -51.18 49.06 18.58
CA TYR A 168 -50.31 48.02 19.17
C TYR A 168 -49.23 47.53 18.18
N LYS A 169 -49.55 47.50 16.88
CA LYS A 169 -48.63 47.10 15.82
C LYS A 169 -47.68 48.22 15.36
N GLN A 170 -47.99 49.48 15.67
CA GLN A 170 -47.10 50.59 15.36
C GLN A 170 -45.94 50.66 16.37
N ARG A 171 -44.71 50.67 15.87
CA ARG A 171 -43.50 50.82 16.69
C ARG A 171 -42.94 52.24 16.57
N PRO A 172 -42.63 52.92 17.69
CA PRO A 172 -41.83 54.14 17.65
C PRO A 172 -40.38 53.82 17.28
N GLU A 173 -39.78 54.55 16.33
CA GLU A 173 -38.33 54.51 16.13
C GLU A 173 -37.64 55.14 17.34
N THR A 174 -36.97 54.34 18.15
CA THR A 174 -36.25 54.80 19.34
C THR A 174 -34.79 54.32 19.32
N PRO A 175 -33.83 55.17 19.70
CA PRO A 175 -32.43 54.78 19.87
C PRO A 175 -32.28 53.86 21.10
N LYS A 176 -31.49 52.80 20.93
CA LYS A 176 -31.29 51.72 21.90
C LYS A 176 -30.91 52.23 23.30
N LYS A 177 -31.83 52.09 24.25
CA LYS A 177 -31.52 51.87 25.67
C LYS A 177 -32.24 50.58 26.09
N GLU A 178 -31.46 49.58 26.48
CA GLU A 178 -31.97 48.34 27.06
C GLU A 178 -32.81 48.66 28.29
N THR A 179 -34.12 48.45 28.16
CA THR A 179 -35.02 48.25 29.29
C THR A 179 -35.87 47.05 28.92
N LEU A 180 -35.47 45.88 29.44
CA LEU A 180 -36.24 44.65 29.31
C LEU A 180 -37.49 44.76 30.18
N LEU A 181 -38.65 44.80 29.53
CA LEU A 181 -39.94 44.51 30.15
C LEU A 181 -40.66 43.50 29.26
N ASP A 182 -40.39 42.22 29.50
CA ASP A 182 -41.22 41.12 29.02
C ASP A 182 -42.53 41.15 29.82
N THR A 183 -43.63 41.48 29.15
CA THR A 183 -44.98 41.30 29.68
C THR A 183 -45.74 40.29 28.83
N ALA A 184 -46.27 39.30 29.56
CA ALA A 184 -47.46 38.48 29.32
C ALA A 184 -47.37 37.16 28.52
N ASN A 185 -47.70 36.09 29.26
CA ASN A 185 -48.45 34.85 28.91
C ASN A 185 -47.63 33.60 28.51
N PRO A 186 -48.04 32.32 28.82
CA PRO A 186 -49.28 31.80 29.43
C PRO A 186 -49.16 30.43 30.20
N TYR A 187 -48.23 30.24 31.14
CA TYR A 187 -48.23 29.01 31.98
C TYR A 187 -47.77 29.32 33.41
N VAL A 188 -48.57 30.09 34.14
CA VAL A 188 -48.51 30.16 35.60
C VAL A 188 -49.71 29.36 36.11
N LYS A 189 -49.42 28.29 36.86
CA LYS A 189 -50.41 27.40 37.47
C LYS A 189 -50.65 27.74 38.94
N GLU A 190 -50.44 29.01 39.28
CA GLU A 190 -50.88 29.66 40.51
C GLU A 190 -51.68 30.88 40.07
N SER A 191 -53.01 30.75 40.10
CA SER A 191 -53.89 31.72 39.46
C SER A 191 -53.81 33.07 40.18
N ALA A 192 -54.14 34.17 39.48
CA ALA A 192 -54.37 35.46 40.13
C ALA A 192 -55.47 35.37 41.21
N GLU A 193 -56.33 34.34 41.13
CA GLU A 193 -57.35 33.99 42.12
C GLU A 193 -56.69 33.48 43.42
N ASP A 194 -55.61 32.70 43.35
CA ASP A 194 -54.88 32.22 44.54
C ASP A 194 -54.26 33.37 45.37
N TYR A 195 -53.77 34.44 44.71
CA TYR A 195 -53.29 35.65 45.40
C TYR A 195 -54.43 36.42 46.06
N GLN A 196 -55.57 36.54 45.39
CA GLN A 196 -56.73 37.23 45.94
C GLN A 196 -57.32 36.47 47.14
N ASP A 197 -57.36 35.14 47.09
CA ASP A 197 -57.83 34.28 48.17
C ASP A 197 -56.87 34.30 49.37
N ALA A 198 -55.55 34.23 49.13
CA ALA A 198 -54.54 34.36 50.19
C ALA A 198 -54.57 35.76 50.84
N LEU A 199 -54.75 36.81 50.03
CA LEU A 199 -54.89 38.19 50.52
C LEU A 199 -56.18 38.37 51.33
N ALA A 200 -57.29 37.73 50.92
CA ALA A 200 -58.56 37.78 51.65
C ALA A 200 -58.45 37.11 53.02
N LEU A 201 -57.81 35.93 53.10
CA LEU A 201 -57.55 35.24 54.36
C LEU A 201 -56.65 36.05 55.29
N LEU A 202 -55.59 36.67 54.75
CA LEU A 202 -54.71 37.57 55.50
C LEU A 202 -55.46 38.80 56.02
N MET A 203 -56.33 39.40 55.20
CA MET A 203 -57.12 40.56 55.60
C MET A 203 -58.13 40.23 56.71
N LYS A 204 -58.70 39.01 56.70
CA LYS A 204 -59.57 38.53 57.77
C LYS A 204 -58.82 38.34 59.10
N ALA A 205 -57.60 37.80 59.07
CA ALA A 205 -56.74 37.71 60.26
C ALA A 205 -56.34 39.09 60.80
N MET A 206 -56.18 40.10 59.92
CA MET A 206 -55.97 41.48 60.34
C MET A 206 -57.19 42.08 61.04
N ASP A 207 -58.41 41.69 60.67
CA ASP A 207 -59.63 42.17 61.35
C ASP A 207 -59.66 41.79 62.85
N GLU A 208 -59.17 40.60 63.20
CA GLU A 208 -59.04 40.14 64.59
C GLU A 208 -57.99 40.94 65.37
N LEU A 209 -56.83 41.21 64.74
CA LEU A 209 -55.74 41.98 65.34
C LEU A 209 -56.02 43.48 65.46
N ASP A 210 -56.93 44.01 64.64
CA ASP A 210 -57.38 45.40 64.65
C ASP A 210 -58.52 45.66 65.66
N SER A 211 -58.99 44.63 66.37
CA SER A 211 -60.03 44.71 67.41
C SER A 211 -59.72 45.80 68.45
N PRO A 212 -60.71 46.60 68.88
CA PRO A 212 -60.54 47.65 69.89
C PRO A 212 -60.09 47.11 71.26
N GLU A 213 -60.21 45.79 71.50
CA GLU A 213 -59.74 45.11 72.70
C GLU A 213 -58.20 45.11 72.82
N HIS A 214 -57.50 45.18 71.68
CA HIS A 214 -56.04 45.23 71.63
C HIS A 214 -55.48 46.67 71.69
N MET A 215 -56.33 47.68 71.91
CA MET A 215 -55.94 49.08 71.97
C MET A 215 -55.32 49.43 73.33
N PRO A 216 -54.10 50.03 73.38
CA PRO A 216 -53.48 50.43 74.65
C PRO A 216 -54.27 51.50 75.40
N SER A 217 -54.30 51.42 76.74
CA SER A 217 -55.17 52.19 77.65
C SER A 217 -54.89 53.71 77.76
N GLY A 218 -54.19 54.32 76.80
CA GLY A 218 -53.95 55.77 76.72
C GLY A 218 -53.99 56.36 75.31
N LEU A 219 -54.34 55.56 74.29
CA LEU A 219 -54.30 55.98 72.88
C LEU A 219 -55.67 56.50 72.41
N ASN A 220 -55.69 57.63 71.70
CA ASN A 220 -56.91 58.15 71.07
C ASN A 220 -57.40 57.20 69.96
N ARG A 221 -58.71 56.95 69.89
CA ARG A 221 -59.39 56.13 68.88
C ARG A 221 -59.08 56.58 67.44
N SER A 222 -58.84 57.86 67.20
CA SER A 222 -58.44 58.37 65.87
C SER A 222 -57.01 57.95 65.50
N MET A 223 -56.09 57.95 66.46
CA MET A 223 -54.71 57.51 66.28
C MET A 223 -54.62 55.99 66.11
N TRP A 224 -55.42 55.22 66.86
CA TRP A 224 -55.56 53.77 66.68
C TRP A 224 -56.01 53.40 65.26
N LYS A 225 -57.06 54.04 64.74
CA LYS A 225 -57.53 53.83 63.36
C LYS A 225 -56.45 54.13 62.31
N ARG A 226 -55.66 55.19 62.52
CA ARG A 226 -54.55 55.54 61.61
C ARG A 226 -53.42 54.51 61.65
N PHE A 227 -53.10 53.99 62.83
CA PHE A 227 -52.13 52.90 63.02
C PHE A 227 -52.59 51.60 62.35
N CYS A 228 -53.83 51.17 62.61
CA CYS A 228 -54.49 50.04 61.96
C CYS A 228 -54.44 50.12 60.43
N LEU A 229 -54.78 51.29 59.87
CA LEU A 229 -54.71 51.54 58.43
C LEU A 229 -53.28 51.45 57.89
N ALA A 230 -52.31 52.06 58.57
CA ALA A 230 -50.89 52.00 58.17
C ALA A 230 -50.34 50.56 58.22
N ARG A 231 -50.71 49.78 59.25
CA ARG A 231 -50.35 48.37 59.41
C ARG A 231 -50.93 47.52 58.28
N ARG A 232 -52.22 47.69 57.96
CA ARG A 232 -52.87 46.99 56.84
C ARG A 232 -52.24 47.34 55.49
N ASN A 233 -51.92 48.61 55.25
CA ASN A 233 -51.25 49.03 54.02
C ASN A 233 -49.84 48.43 53.89
N LYS A 234 -49.08 48.40 54.98
CA LYS A 234 -47.77 47.74 55.03
C LYS A 234 -47.90 46.25 54.71
N MET A 235 -48.80 45.52 55.38
CA MET A 235 -49.03 44.09 55.14
C MET A 235 -49.44 43.79 53.69
N LYS A 236 -50.37 44.58 53.12
CA LYS A 236 -50.75 44.46 51.71
C LYS A 236 -49.57 44.67 50.77
N SER A 237 -48.72 45.67 51.04
CA SER A 237 -47.55 45.95 50.21
C SER A 237 -46.48 44.85 50.32
N GLU A 238 -46.25 44.29 51.51
CA GLU A 238 -45.30 43.20 51.73
C GLU A 238 -45.78 41.91 51.02
N GLU A 239 -47.06 41.59 51.13
CA GLU A 239 -47.63 40.40 50.47
C GLU A 239 -47.63 40.55 48.94
N LEU A 240 -47.92 41.75 48.43
CA LEU A 240 -47.76 42.06 47.01
C LEU A 240 -46.31 41.92 46.54
N VAL A 241 -45.33 42.36 47.35
CA VAL A 241 -43.91 42.20 47.03
C VAL A 241 -43.52 40.73 47.01
N LYS A 242 -43.94 39.92 48.00
CA LYS A 242 -43.68 38.47 48.02
C LYS A 242 -44.23 37.78 46.77
N TRP A 243 -45.49 38.08 46.42
CA TRP A 243 -46.11 37.51 45.23
C TRP A 243 -45.37 37.92 43.95
N LYS A 244 -45.01 39.20 43.80
CA LYS A 244 -44.22 39.67 42.66
C LYS A 244 -42.84 39.01 42.57
N VAL A 245 -42.20 38.75 43.72
CA VAL A 245 -40.92 38.04 43.77
C VAL A 245 -41.07 36.59 43.31
N LEU A 246 -42.12 35.89 43.73
CA LEU A 246 -42.44 34.53 43.29
C LEU A 246 -42.71 34.49 41.78
N ALA A 247 -43.62 35.33 41.30
CA ALA A 247 -43.94 35.44 39.87
C ALA A 247 -42.71 35.78 39.01
N LEU A 248 -41.85 36.69 39.49
CA LEU A 248 -40.57 37.00 38.81
C LEU A 248 -39.61 35.81 38.82
N GLY A 249 -39.59 35.02 39.90
CA GLY A 249 -38.81 33.78 39.98
C GLY A 249 -39.22 32.75 38.94
N GLU A 250 -40.52 32.52 38.79
CA GLU A 250 -41.09 31.63 37.77
C GLU A 250 -40.81 32.10 36.35
N MET A 251 -41.01 33.41 36.08
CA MET A 251 -40.69 34.02 34.79
C MET A 251 -39.21 33.84 34.44
N LYS A 252 -38.30 34.08 35.38
CA LYS A 252 -36.86 33.84 35.20
C LYS A 252 -36.54 32.37 34.93
N ALA A 253 -37.21 31.44 35.59
CA ALA A 253 -37.05 30.01 35.36
C ALA A 253 -37.57 29.57 33.97
N CYS A 254 -38.69 30.13 33.52
CA CYS A 254 -39.21 29.93 32.16
C CYS A 254 -38.24 30.49 31.11
N HIS A 255 -37.78 31.72 31.29
CA HIS A 255 -36.81 32.37 30.40
C HIS A 255 -35.52 31.54 30.28
N ARG A 256 -34.95 31.07 31.40
CA ARG A 256 -33.77 30.19 31.37
C ARG A 256 -34.00 28.92 30.55
N ARG A 257 -35.10 28.21 30.77
CA ARG A 257 -35.44 27.00 29.99
C ARG A 257 -35.51 27.29 28.49
N ARG A 258 -36.10 28.43 28.09
CA ARG A 258 -36.18 28.83 26.67
C ARG A 258 -34.83 29.19 26.06
N VAL A 259 -33.97 29.86 26.83
CA VAL A 259 -32.59 30.15 26.39
C VAL A 259 -31.83 28.84 26.18
N GLU A 260 -31.91 27.90 27.12
CA GLU A 260 -31.28 26.58 27.02
C GLU A 260 -31.80 25.78 25.81
N GLU A 261 -33.11 25.76 25.57
CA GLU A 261 -33.72 25.12 24.39
C GLU A 261 -33.23 25.76 23.07
N ASN A 262 -33.10 27.08 23.01
CA ASN A 262 -32.62 27.80 21.83
C ASN A 262 -31.12 27.55 21.59
N GLU A 263 -30.29 27.56 22.62
CA GLU A 263 -28.87 27.22 22.50
C GLU A 263 -28.67 25.78 22.06
N LYS A 264 -29.46 24.83 22.62
CA LYS A 264 -29.47 23.45 22.14
C LYS A 264 -29.83 23.37 20.67
N MET A 265 -30.91 24.04 20.23
CA MET A 265 -31.31 24.06 18.82
C MET A 265 -30.27 24.71 17.90
N LYS A 266 -29.58 25.76 18.35
CA LYS A 266 -28.46 26.38 17.60
C LYS A 266 -27.30 25.40 17.45
N SER A 267 -26.91 24.71 18.52
CA SER A 267 -25.82 23.73 18.49
C SER A 267 -26.14 22.55 17.55
N GLU A 268 -27.37 22.03 17.56
CA GLU A 268 -27.83 21.01 16.61
C GLU A 268 -27.75 21.49 15.15
N LEU A 269 -28.15 22.74 14.88
CA LEU A 269 -28.10 23.33 13.54
C LEU A 269 -26.66 23.48 13.04
N GLU A 270 -25.77 23.94 13.91
CA GLU A 270 -24.35 24.13 13.61
C GLU A 270 -23.68 22.78 13.32
N ASN A 271 -23.91 21.77 14.16
CA ASN A 271 -23.40 20.41 13.95
C ASN A 271 -23.87 19.83 12.60
N THR A 272 -25.15 19.99 12.27
CA THR A 272 -25.69 19.55 10.97
C THR A 272 -25.03 20.28 9.80
N PHE A 273 -24.75 21.58 9.96
CA PHE A 273 -24.12 22.39 8.92
C PHE A 273 -22.65 21.99 8.68
N GLN A 274 -21.91 21.69 9.76
CA GLN A 274 -20.55 21.17 9.69
C GLN A 274 -20.51 19.79 9.01
N GLU A 275 -21.43 18.89 9.36
CA GLU A 275 -21.55 17.58 8.72
C GLU A 275 -21.83 17.71 7.21
N LEU A 276 -22.73 18.61 6.82
CA LEU A 276 -23.04 18.89 5.42
C LEU A 276 -21.84 19.47 4.66
N THR A 277 -21.05 20.33 5.31
CA THR A 277 -19.83 20.90 4.71
C THR A 277 -18.79 19.81 4.49
N ARG A 278 -18.57 18.94 5.49
CA ARG A 278 -17.67 17.79 5.39
C ARG A 278 -18.08 16.84 4.26
N LEU A 279 -19.37 16.52 4.15
CA LEU A 279 -19.88 15.67 3.07
C LEU A 279 -19.65 16.27 1.68
N LYS A 280 -19.82 17.59 1.53
CA LYS A 280 -19.52 18.28 0.27
C LYS A 280 -18.04 18.20 -0.10
N GLU A 281 -17.14 18.31 0.88
CA GLU A 281 -15.71 18.13 0.65
C GLU A 281 -15.37 16.69 0.27
N GLU A 282 -15.96 15.69 0.95
CA GLU A 282 -15.78 14.27 0.63
C GLU A 282 -16.26 13.96 -0.79
N LYS A 283 -17.43 14.48 -1.17
CA LYS A 283 -17.97 14.38 -2.54
C LYS A 283 -17.07 15.05 -3.57
N MET A 284 -16.58 16.26 -3.30
CA MET A 284 -15.66 16.97 -4.21
C MET A 284 -14.36 16.18 -4.41
N LYS A 285 -13.81 15.59 -3.35
CA LYS A 285 -12.63 14.72 -3.44
C LYS A 285 -12.91 13.50 -4.32
N LEU A 286 -14.04 12.83 -4.13
CA LEU A 286 -14.43 11.68 -4.96
C LEU A 286 -14.53 12.06 -6.44
N GLN A 287 -15.17 13.19 -6.75
CA GLN A 287 -15.35 13.66 -8.12
C GLN A 287 -14.04 14.06 -8.81
N GLN A 288 -13.05 14.51 -8.04
CA GLN A 288 -11.72 14.86 -8.56
C GLN A 288 -10.77 13.67 -8.63
N ASN A 289 -10.91 12.70 -7.72
CA ASN A 289 -10.05 11.53 -7.63
C ASN A 289 -10.49 10.48 -8.66
N VAL A 290 -9.74 10.40 -9.76
CA VAL A 290 -9.97 9.40 -10.81
C VAL A 290 -9.18 8.14 -10.48
N THR A 291 -9.86 7.00 -10.45
CA THR A 291 -9.21 5.69 -10.35
C THR A 291 -8.46 5.39 -11.65
N VAL A 292 -7.14 5.21 -11.55
CA VAL A 292 -6.28 4.82 -12.67
C VAL A 292 -5.84 3.38 -12.49
N GLN A 293 -6.03 2.57 -13.53
CA GLN A 293 -5.62 1.17 -13.53
C GLN A 293 -4.26 1.01 -14.21
N PHE A 294 -3.32 0.37 -13.51
CA PHE A 294 -2.01 0.02 -14.04
C PHE A 294 -1.90 -1.48 -14.31
N LEU A 295 -1.31 -1.84 -15.45
CA LEU A 295 -1.01 -3.22 -15.80
C LEU A 295 0.47 -3.49 -15.53
N LEU A 296 0.74 -4.28 -14.49
CA LEU A 296 2.09 -4.65 -14.07
C LEU A 296 2.30 -6.15 -14.29
N LYS A 297 3.52 -6.53 -14.69
CA LYS A 297 3.88 -7.95 -14.84
C LYS A 297 4.19 -8.56 -13.46
N GLN A 298 3.96 -9.86 -13.33
CA GLN A 298 4.41 -10.62 -12.18
C GLN A 298 5.94 -10.48 -12.02
N GLY A 299 6.40 -10.06 -10.84
CA GLY A 299 7.79 -9.69 -10.56
C GLY A 299 8.07 -8.18 -10.56
N GLN A 300 7.13 -7.33 -11.00
CA GLN A 300 7.19 -5.87 -10.78
C GLN A 300 6.42 -5.45 -9.52
N VAL A 301 5.76 -6.40 -8.87
CA VAL A 301 5.01 -6.22 -7.62
C VAL A 301 5.73 -7.03 -6.57
N GLU A 302 6.38 -6.34 -5.64
CA GLU A 302 7.12 -6.93 -4.51
C GLU A 302 6.24 -6.90 -3.27
N LEU A 303 5.15 -7.69 -3.28
CA LEU A 303 4.29 -7.87 -2.13
C LEU A 303 4.43 -9.29 -1.59
N GLU A 304 4.62 -9.41 -0.29
CA GLU A 304 4.43 -10.66 0.42
C GLU A 304 2.93 -10.94 0.47
N SER A 305 2.32 -11.54 -0.57
CA SER A 305 0.93 -11.95 -0.42
C SER A 305 0.58 -13.33 -0.96
N THR A 306 -0.27 -13.95 -0.16
CA THR A 306 -1.06 -15.17 -0.36
C THR A 306 -2.13 -14.98 -1.43
N ARG A 307 -2.98 -16.00 -1.64
CA ARG A 307 -3.96 -16.17 -2.75
C ARG A 307 -4.79 -14.93 -3.15
N ILE A 308 -4.95 -13.93 -2.27
CA ILE A 308 -5.55 -12.62 -2.60
C ILE A 308 -4.52 -11.54 -2.21
N PRO A 309 -3.95 -10.79 -3.17
CA PRO A 309 -3.01 -9.74 -2.85
C PRO A 309 -3.71 -8.53 -2.22
N GLU A 310 -3.29 -8.17 -1.01
CA GLU A 310 -3.69 -6.93 -0.34
C GLU A 310 -2.70 -5.81 -0.74
N TYR A 311 -3.23 -4.72 -1.28
CA TYR A 311 -2.43 -3.59 -1.80
C TYR A 311 -2.49 -2.34 -0.90
N SER A 312 -3.03 -2.46 0.31
CA SER A 312 -3.22 -1.35 1.25
C SER A 312 -1.89 -0.65 1.59
N ASP A 313 -0.81 -1.43 1.71
CA ASP A 313 0.53 -0.96 2.03
C ASP A 313 1.43 -0.80 0.78
N ALA A 314 0.86 -0.93 -0.42
CA ALA A 314 1.63 -0.86 -1.65
C ALA A 314 1.97 0.59 -2.02
N VAL A 315 3.23 0.82 -2.38
CA VAL A 315 3.73 2.13 -2.83
C VAL A 315 4.18 2.02 -4.28
N LEU A 316 3.73 2.95 -5.12
CA LEU A 316 4.18 3.04 -6.50
C LEU A 316 5.52 3.79 -6.56
N ILE A 317 6.57 3.10 -6.97
CA ILE A 317 7.92 3.64 -7.11
C ILE A 317 8.26 3.75 -8.59
N ASP A 318 8.86 4.86 -9.00
CA ASP A 318 9.35 5.00 -10.37
C ASP A 318 10.51 4.03 -10.63
N ARG A 319 10.47 3.37 -11.78
CA ARG A 319 11.45 2.35 -12.18
C ARG A 319 12.86 2.94 -12.30
N SER A 320 12.98 4.21 -12.66
CA SER A 320 14.27 4.91 -12.78
C SER A 320 15.08 4.81 -11.49
N VAL A 321 14.44 5.00 -10.34
CA VAL A 321 15.08 4.95 -9.01
C VAL A 321 15.66 3.57 -8.73
N VAL A 322 14.92 2.51 -9.09
CA VAL A 322 15.37 1.12 -8.90
C VAL A 322 16.52 0.78 -9.86
N GLU A 323 16.43 1.24 -11.11
CA GLU A 323 17.49 1.02 -12.10
C GLU A 323 18.78 1.77 -11.75
N GLU A 324 18.68 3.01 -11.28
CA GLU A 324 19.83 3.79 -10.79
C GLU A 324 20.50 3.11 -9.59
N LEU A 325 19.71 2.60 -8.63
CA LEU A 325 20.22 1.86 -7.50
C LEU A 325 20.93 0.58 -7.95
N ASN A 326 20.34 -0.18 -8.88
CA ASN A 326 20.93 -1.40 -9.42
C ASN A 326 22.24 -1.14 -10.18
N CYS A 327 22.30 -0.05 -10.97
CA CYS A 327 23.53 0.38 -11.63
C CYS A 327 24.63 0.74 -10.60
N SER A 328 24.26 1.44 -9.52
CA SER A 328 25.19 1.77 -8.44
C SER A 328 25.70 0.51 -7.72
N LEU A 329 24.81 -0.44 -7.43
CA LEU A 329 25.15 -1.73 -6.84
C LEU A 329 26.07 -2.56 -7.74
N ALA A 330 25.81 -2.60 -9.05
CA ALA A 330 26.66 -3.28 -10.01
C ALA A 330 28.07 -2.66 -10.05
N ALA A 331 28.16 -1.32 -10.08
CA ALA A 331 29.44 -0.61 -10.07
C ALA A 331 30.23 -0.86 -8.77
N GLN A 332 29.56 -0.93 -7.62
CA GLN A 332 30.22 -1.32 -6.36
C GLN A 332 30.66 -2.79 -6.35
N GLY A 333 29.84 -3.68 -6.92
CA GLY A 333 30.19 -5.10 -7.10
C GLY A 333 31.44 -5.26 -7.96
N GLU A 334 31.54 -4.53 -9.08
CA GLU A 334 32.70 -4.55 -9.96
C GLU A 334 33.97 -4.03 -9.24
N LYS A 335 33.87 -2.94 -8.48
CA LYS A 335 34.98 -2.46 -7.63
C LYS A 335 35.45 -3.52 -6.65
N LYS A 336 34.53 -4.24 -6.01
CA LYS A 336 34.86 -5.33 -5.08
C LYS A 336 35.56 -6.47 -5.81
N ILE A 337 35.08 -6.87 -6.98
CA ILE A 337 35.70 -7.92 -7.80
C ILE A 337 37.10 -7.51 -8.24
N ASN A 338 37.29 -6.28 -8.72
CA ASN A 338 38.59 -5.76 -9.13
C ASN A 338 39.59 -5.77 -7.97
N ALA A 339 39.18 -5.31 -6.78
CA ALA A 339 40.00 -5.40 -5.58
C ALA A 339 40.36 -6.86 -5.21
N MET A 340 39.42 -7.80 -5.35
CA MET A 340 39.69 -9.23 -5.14
C MET A 340 40.69 -9.80 -6.17
N VAL A 341 40.59 -9.38 -7.43
CA VAL A 341 41.52 -9.80 -8.50
C VAL A 341 42.93 -9.24 -8.24
N GLU A 342 43.03 -7.96 -7.91
CA GLU A 342 44.30 -7.31 -7.54
C GLU A 342 44.96 -8.01 -6.35
N TYR A 343 44.20 -8.32 -5.30
CA TYR A 343 44.72 -9.06 -4.14
C TYR A 343 45.20 -10.47 -4.52
N LYS A 344 44.45 -11.18 -5.36
CA LYS A 344 44.83 -12.51 -5.86
C LYS A 344 46.15 -12.44 -6.63
N ASP A 345 46.31 -11.47 -7.53
CA ASP A 345 47.52 -11.36 -8.35
C ASP A 345 48.71 -10.84 -7.54
N PHE A 346 48.50 -9.96 -6.56
CA PHE A 346 49.50 -9.58 -5.57
C PHE A 346 50.00 -10.80 -4.78
N SER A 347 49.08 -11.64 -4.30
CA SER A 347 49.42 -12.88 -3.57
C SER A 347 50.23 -13.85 -4.43
N LYS A 348 49.88 -14.01 -5.72
CA LYS A 348 50.69 -14.80 -6.67
C LYS A 348 52.10 -14.24 -6.82
N GLY A 349 52.24 -12.91 -6.93
CA GLY A 349 53.54 -12.25 -7.00
C GLY A 349 54.41 -12.52 -5.77
N ILE A 350 53.82 -12.48 -4.57
CA ILE A 350 54.52 -12.85 -3.32
C ILE A 350 55.01 -14.30 -3.39
N ILE A 351 54.14 -15.25 -3.75
CA ILE A 351 54.49 -16.68 -3.80
C ILE A 351 55.62 -16.91 -4.81
N GLN A 352 55.59 -16.23 -5.97
CA GLN A 352 56.66 -16.34 -6.96
C GLN A 352 58.00 -15.80 -6.44
N LEU A 353 57.98 -14.63 -5.79
CA LEU A 353 59.18 -14.03 -5.19
C LEU A 353 59.75 -14.91 -4.06
N GLU A 354 58.89 -15.52 -3.23
CA GLU A 354 59.31 -16.46 -2.20
C GLU A 354 59.98 -17.70 -2.81
N TRP A 355 59.43 -18.22 -3.90
CA TRP A 355 60.02 -19.34 -4.62
C TRP A 355 61.39 -18.99 -5.22
N GLU A 356 61.52 -17.83 -5.86
CA GLU A 356 62.79 -17.34 -6.42
C GLU A 356 63.85 -17.15 -5.33
N HIS A 357 63.45 -16.57 -4.20
CA HIS A 357 64.32 -16.40 -3.05
C HIS A 357 64.79 -17.75 -2.48
N LYS A 358 63.89 -18.74 -2.38
CA LYS A 358 64.24 -20.11 -1.95
C LYS A 358 65.21 -20.79 -2.92
N LYS A 359 64.98 -20.63 -4.23
CA LYS A 359 65.88 -21.12 -5.29
C LYS A 359 67.28 -20.50 -5.16
N MET A 360 67.37 -19.17 -5.04
CA MET A 360 68.66 -18.49 -4.88
C MET A 360 69.38 -18.91 -3.58
N LYS A 361 68.65 -19.10 -2.47
CA LYS A 361 69.22 -19.66 -1.23
C LYS A 361 69.82 -21.05 -1.44
N MET A 362 69.13 -21.94 -2.16
CA MET A 362 69.63 -23.27 -2.49
C MET A 362 70.88 -23.21 -3.36
N GLN A 363 70.91 -22.33 -4.37
CA GLN A 363 72.10 -22.12 -5.22
C GLN A 363 73.29 -21.59 -4.41
N ILE A 364 73.06 -20.64 -3.50
CA ILE A 364 74.12 -20.14 -2.61
C ILE A 364 74.65 -21.28 -1.73
N GLN A 365 73.77 -22.14 -1.22
CA GLN A 365 74.18 -23.28 -0.39
C GLN A 365 75.02 -24.29 -1.20
N ASP A 366 74.58 -24.65 -2.40
CA ASP A 366 75.32 -25.53 -3.32
C ASP A 366 76.72 -24.96 -3.65
N LEU A 367 76.81 -23.66 -3.95
CA LEU A 367 78.10 -23.00 -4.19
C LEU A 367 78.99 -22.99 -2.94
N LYS A 368 78.43 -22.79 -1.74
CA LYS A 368 79.18 -22.88 -0.48
C LYS A 368 79.70 -24.29 -0.23
N GLU A 369 78.90 -25.30 -0.55
CA GLU A 369 79.27 -26.71 -0.38
C GLU A 369 80.39 -27.09 -1.34
N LYS A 370 80.26 -26.74 -2.64
CA LYS A 370 81.34 -26.88 -3.63
C LYS A 370 82.62 -26.15 -3.21
N ALA A 371 82.52 -24.95 -2.66
CA ALA A 371 83.69 -24.23 -2.16
C ALA A 371 84.36 -24.97 -0.99
N ARG A 372 83.58 -25.55 -0.07
CA ARG A 372 84.11 -26.39 1.02
C ARG A 372 84.79 -27.65 0.46
N ASP A 373 84.18 -28.31 -0.52
CA ASP A 373 84.74 -29.51 -1.13
C ASP A 373 86.09 -29.21 -1.79
N ILE A 374 86.22 -28.09 -2.51
CA ILE A 374 87.48 -27.65 -3.10
C ILE A 374 88.57 -27.42 -2.04
N VAL A 375 88.21 -26.92 -0.85
CA VAL A 375 89.15 -26.74 0.26
C VAL A 375 89.56 -28.07 0.89
N ILE A 376 88.65 -29.05 0.95
CA ILE A 376 88.87 -30.37 1.57
C ILE A 376 89.61 -31.34 0.63
N LEU A 377 89.59 -31.11 -0.68
CA LEU A 377 90.31 -31.94 -1.65
C LEU A 377 91.81 -32.02 -1.28
N PRO A 378 92.36 -33.22 -1.01
CA PRO A 378 93.76 -33.38 -0.71
C PRO A 378 94.58 -33.07 -1.96
N ILE A 379 95.27 -31.93 -1.92
CA ILE A 379 96.17 -31.46 -2.97
C ILE A 379 97.33 -32.46 -3.06
N SER A 380 97.39 -33.24 -4.15
CA SER A 380 98.57 -34.05 -4.45
C SER A 380 99.78 -33.11 -4.68
N LYS A 381 100.99 -33.55 -4.32
CA LYS A 381 102.22 -32.71 -4.37
C LYS A 381 102.43 -31.94 -5.68
N ASN A 382 101.87 -32.41 -6.79
CA ASN A 382 101.98 -31.75 -8.09
C ASN A 382 101.12 -30.47 -8.23
N CYS A 383 100.08 -30.31 -7.40
CA CYS A 383 99.23 -29.12 -7.40
C CYS A 383 99.70 -28.04 -6.40
N GLN A 384 100.69 -28.34 -5.53
CA GLN A 384 101.24 -27.36 -4.57
C GLN A 384 102.07 -26.26 -5.25
N MET A 385 102.66 -26.53 -6.41
CA MET A 385 103.44 -25.54 -7.17
C MET A 385 102.57 -24.44 -7.80
N GLY A 386 101.28 -24.68 -8.04
CA GLY A 386 100.36 -23.67 -8.60
C GLY A 386 99.65 -22.80 -7.56
N ARG A 387 99.82 -23.09 -6.26
CA ARG A 387 99.12 -22.39 -5.16
C ARG A 387 99.97 -21.31 -4.47
N LEU A 388 101.25 -21.19 -4.84
CA LEU A 388 102.15 -20.15 -4.34
C LEU A 388 102.02 -18.80 -5.09
N GLU A 389 101.18 -18.71 -6.13
CA GLU A 389 100.91 -17.46 -6.85
C GLU A 389 99.46 -16.97 -6.75
N ILE A 390 98.58 -17.63 -5.98
CA ILE A 390 97.20 -17.18 -5.79
C ILE A 390 96.82 -17.27 -4.31
N GLU A 391 97.28 -16.30 -3.52
CA GLU A 391 96.49 -15.55 -2.54
C GLU A 391 97.24 -14.24 -2.22
N PRO A 392 96.57 -13.07 -2.21
CA PRO A 392 95.31 -12.88 -1.49
C PRO A 392 94.21 -12.25 -2.34
N TRP A 393 93.17 -13.03 -2.67
CA TRP A 393 91.83 -12.49 -2.97
C TRP A 393 91.03 -12.18 -1.69
N GLY A 394 91.72 -12.01 -0.56
CA GLY A 394 91.14 -11.61 0.73
C GLY A 394 90.76 -10.13 0.85
N GLN A 395 90.71 -9.36 -0.24
CA GLN A 395 90.41 -7.92 -0.19
C GLN A 395 89.39 -7.38 -1.21
N ILE A 396 88.56 -8.23 -1.83
CA ILE A 396 87.42 -7.74 -2.65
C ILE A 396 86.09 -8.17 -2.03
N LEU A 397 85.87 -7.71 -0.80
CA LEU A 397 84.54 -7.51 -0.22
C LEU A 397 84.37 -6.05 0.23
N GLN A 398 84.95 -5.10 -0.50
CA GLN A 398 84.52 -3.71 -0.42
C GLN A 398 83.28 -3.51 -1.31
N PHE A 399 82.13 -3.55 -0.64
CA PHE A 399 80.96 -2.70 -0.86
C PHE A 399 80.66 -2.31 -2.32
N ASN A 400 79.74 -3.04 -2.95
CA ASN A 400 78.97 -2.50 -4.06
C ASN A 400 77.84 -1.59 -3.52
N PRO A 401 77.86 -0.25 -3.77
CA PRO A 401 76.88 0.69 -3.21
C PRO A 401 75.44 0.44 -3.68
N ASN A 402 75.24 -0.34 -4.76
CA ASN A 402 73.91 -0.63 -5.32
C ASN A 402 73.10 -1.63 -4.50
N ILE A 403 73.72 -2.46 -3.66
CA ILE A 403 72.98 -3.42 -2.81
C ILE A 403 72.41 -2.74 -1.56
N ARG A 404 73.10 -1.70 -1.03
CA ARG A 404 72.61 -0.90 0.10
C ARG A 404 71.42 0.01 -0.28
N ARG A 405 71.34 0.47 -1.53
CA ARG A 405 70.19 1.23 -2.03
C ARG A 405 68.93 0.37 -2.14
N LYS A 406 69.03 -0.90 -2.53
CA LYS A 406 67.88 -1.82 -2.60
C LYS A 406 67.39 -2.30 -1.23
N PHE A 407 68.27 -2.42 -0.23
CA PHE A 407 67.83 -2.76 1.14
C PHE A 407 67.21 -1.58 1.91
N LYS A 408 67.61 -0.33 1.63
CA LYS A 408 66.97 0.86 2.25
C LYS A 408 65.55 1.10 1.73
N THR A 409 65.23 0.77 0.49
CA THR A 409 63.85 0.83 -0.03
C THR A 409 62.95 -0.24 0.60
N TYR A 410 63.45 -1.44 0.88
CA TYR A 410 62.67 -2.50 1.56
C TYR A 410 62.36 -2.19 3.04
N ALA A 411 63.23 -1.44 3.74
CA ALA A 411 62.97 -1.04 5.12
C ALA A 411 62.03 0.18 5.25
N LEU A 412 62.07 1.12 4.29
CA LEU A 412 61.20 2.30 4.28
C LEU A 412 59.76 1.99 3.82
N LEU A 413 59.56 0.98 2.96
CA LEU A 413 58.21 0.51 2.59
C LEU A 413 57.51 -0.27 3.73
N ASN A 414 58.26 -0.94 4.60
CA ASN A 414 57.69 -1.66 5.75
C ASN A 414 57.24 -0.74 6.90
N LEU A 415 57.83 0.45 7.06
CA LEU A 415 57.32 1.42 8.04
C LEU A 415 56.05 2.14 7.57
N HIS A 416 55.86 2.30 6.25
CA HIS A 416 54.69 3.01 5.71
C HIS A 416 53.42 2.15 5.67
N LEU A 417 53.57 0.80 5.62
CA LEU A 417 52.46 -0.15 5.68
C LEU A 417 51.94 -0.40 7.10
N TYR A 418 52.79 -0.31 8.13
CA TYR A 418 52.36 -0.42 9.54
C TYR A 418 51.60 0.80 10.05
N CYS A 419 51.78 1.98 9.43
CA CYS A 419 51.08 3.20 9.83
C CYS A 419 49.70 3.39 9.16
N CYS A 420 49.37 2.57 8.15
CA CYS A 420 48.08 2.65 7.44
C CYS A 420 47.05 1.63 7.94
N SER A 421 47.47 0.54 8.61
CA SER A 421 46.53 -0.49 9.10
C SER A 421 45.84 -0.13 10.44
N THR A 422 46.17 1.00 11.06
CA THR A 422 45.60 1.45 12.36
C THR A 422 44.60 2.60 12.23
N LYS A 423 44.21 3.01 11.01
CA LYS A 423 43.20 4.07 10.77
C LYS A 423 41.89 3.62 10.12
N CYS A 424 41.64 2.31 9.98
CA CYS A 424 40.38 1.76 9.47
C CYS A 424 39.61 0.92 10.50
N LEU A 425 39.65 1.34 11.77
CA LEU A 425 38.72 0.91 12.80
C LEU A 425 38.18 2.16 13.51
N PHE A 426 37.30 2.88 12.81
CA PHE A 426 36.18 3.66 13.33
C PHE A 426 35.16 3.85 12.23
#